data_AF-B2J6Q4-F1
#
_entry.id   AF-B2J6Q4-F1
#
_cell.length_a   1.000
_cell.length_b   1.000
_cell.length_c   1.000
_cell.angle_alpha   90.00
_cell.angle_beta   90.00
_cell.angle_gamma   90.00
#
_symmetry.space_group_name_H-M   'P 1'
#
loop_
_entity.id
_entity.type
_entity.pdbx_description
1 polymer ?
#
loop_
_entity_poly.entity_id
_entity_poly.type
_entity_poly.pdbx_seq_one_letter_code
_entity_poly.pdbx_strand_id
1 'polypeptide(L)'
;MVRTLDGKRLKYIGKVQPQPGEQDPETGQILYPYLPSEKLVEAVNLAIALERPLLLKGEPGCGKTKLARAVAYELGLPYEAWYIKSTSRARDGLYTYDAVGRLRDAQLAASKIDEEAAIKAKNADDYVEWGPLGRAFRNEQPTVVLIDEIDKADIDFPNDLLLELDEQRFEVTEVKQNSPLKKIQAKATPIVLITSNDEKERLA
;
A
#
# COMPACT_ATOMS: atom_id res chain seq x y z
N MET A 1 8.01 10.09 -15.03
CA MET A 1 6.61 10.51 -15.26
C MET A 1 5.74 9.29 -15.46
N VAL A 2 4.83 9.00 -14.53
CA VAL A 2 4.02 7.77 -14.50
C VAL A 2 3.09 7.68 -15.72
N ARG A 3 3.09 6.53 -16.38
CA ARG A 3 2.25 6.23 -17.53
C ARG A 3 1.40 4.99 -17.25
N THR A 4 0.22 4.98 -17.80
CA THR A 4 -0.63 3.78 -17.91
C THR A 4 -0.07 2.82 -18.97
N LEU A 5 -0.59 1.59 -18.99
CA LEU A 5 -0.25 0.58 -20.00
C LEU A 5 -0.53 1.03 -21.45
N ASP A 6 -1.47 1.95 -21.66
CA ASP A 6 -1.78 2.56 -22.97
C ASP A 6 -0.94 3.82 -23.28
N GLY A 7 0.06 4.13 -22.45
CA GLY A 7 1.01 5.24 -22.68
C GLY A 7 0.47 6.63 -22.36
N LYS A 8 -0.76 6.74 -21.82
CA LYS A 8 -1.33 8.02 -21.40
C LYS A 8 -0.68 8.51 -20.11
N ARG A 9 -0.56 9.83 -19.99
CA ARG A 9 -0.13 10.50 -18.76
C ARG A 9 -1.29 10.44 -17.76
N LEU A 10 -1.02 9.91 -16.58
CA LEU A 10 -1.96 10.00 -15.46
C LEU A 10 -2.16 11.47 -15.10
N LYS A 11 -3.42 11.90 -15.06
CA LYS A 11 -3.79 13.26 -14.69
C LYS A 11 -5.10 13.22 -13.92
N TYR A 12 -5.03 13.62 -12.66
CA TYR A 12 -6.20 13.84 -11.83
C TYR A 12 -6.75 15.25 -12.12
N ILE A 13 -8.02 15.36 -12.42
CA ILE A 13 -8.78 16.59 -12.67
C ILE A 13 -9.85 16.85 -11.59
N GLY A 14 -10.22 15.83 -10.80
CA GLY A 14 -11.18 15.96 -9.69
C GLY A 14 -12.63 16.18 -10.13
N LYS A 15 -13.00 15.67 -11.30
CA LYS A 15 -14.32 15.90 -11.93
C LYS A 15 -15.10 14.61 -12.20
N VAL A 16 -14.45 13.45 -12.20
CA VAL A 16 -15.11 12.15 -12.35
C VAL A 16 -15.54 11.70 -10.96
N GLN A 17 -16.84 11.47 -10.80
CA GLN A 17 -17.46 11.20 -9.50
C GLN A 17 -18.27 9.91 -9.59
N PRO A 18 -18.33 9.13 -8.49
CA PRO A 18 -19.17 7.94 -8.43
C PRO A 18 -20.64 8.30 -8.59
N GLN A 19 -21.39 7.39 -9.21
CA GLN A 19 -22.84 7.48 -9.28
C GLN A 19 -23.47 7.23 -7.90
N PRO A 20 -24.65 7.80 -7.61
CA PRO A 20 -25.35 7.53 -6.37
C PRO A 20 -25.57 6.02 -6.15
N GLY A 21 -25.05 5.49 -5.04
CA GLY A 21 -25.18 4.08 -4.68
C GLY A 21 -24.14 3.17 -5.35
N GLU A 22 -23.21 3.72 -6.14
CA GLU A 22 -22.10 2.95 -6.68
C GLU A 22 -21.23 2.39 -5.55
N GLN A 23 -20.82 1.14 -5.71
CA GLN A 23 -20.02 0.42 -4.73
C GLN A 23 -18.67 0.07 -5.33
N ASP A 24 -17.65 0.11 -4.48
CA ASP A 24 -16.34 -0.43 -4.79
C ASP A 24 -16.48 -1.95 -5.06
N PRO A 25 -16.05 -2.45 -6.23
CA PRO A 25 -16.29 -3.83 -6.64
C PRO A 25 -15.53 -4.85 -5.79
N GLU A 26 -14.44 -4.45 -5.11
CA GLU A 26 -13.62 -5.35 -4.30
C GLU A 26 -14.10 -5.40 -2.85
N THR A 27 -14.52 -4.25 -2.30
CA THR A 27 -14.86 -4.11 -0.87
C THR A 27 -16.35 -4.02 -0.59
N GLY A 28 -17.18 -3.76 -1.61
CA GLY A 28 -18.62 -3.50 -1.47
C GLY A 28 -18.94 -2.18 -0.75
N GLN A 29 -17.95 -1.34 -0.46
CA GLN A 29 -18.18 -0.06 0.21
C GLN A 29 -18.80 0.95 -0.75
N ILE A 30 -19.76 1.75 -0.24
CA ILE A 30 -20.35 2.85 -1.02
C ILE A 30 -19.26 3.89 -1.33
N LEU A 31 -19.17 4.26 -2.61
CA LEU A 31 -18.31 5.33 -3.09
C LEU A 31 -19.03 6.67 -2.96
N TYR A 32 -18.35 7.65 -2.36
CA TYR A 32 -18.88 8.99 -2.16
C TYR A 32 -18.15 10.00 -3.04
N PRO A 33 -18.87 11.00 -3.59
CA PRO A 33 -18.23 12.09 -4.32
C PRO A 33 -17.20 12.84 -3.46
N TYR A 34 -16.15 13.32 -4.11
CA TYR A 34 -15.11 14.14 -3.50
C TYR A 34 -14.83 15.36 -4.38
N LEU A 35 -15.01 16.56 -3.83
CA LEU A 35 -14.81 17.82 -4.54
C LEU A 35 -13.49 18.46 -4.08
N PRO A 36 -12.36 18.21 -4.77
CA PRO A 36 -11.08 18.80 -4.41
C PRO A 36 -11.04 20.29 -4.79
N SER A 37 -10.25 21.07 -4.05
CA SER A 37 -9.84 22.41 -4.50
C SER A 37 -8.83 22.32 -5.64
N GLU A 38 -8.71 23.37 -6.45
CA GLU A 38 -7.72 23.42 -7.55
C GLU A 38 -6.29 23.17 -7.05
N LYS A 39 -5.92 23.76 -5.91
CA LYS A 39 -4.61 23.54 -5.28
C LYS A 39 -4.37 22.07 -4.91
N LEU A 40 -5.41 21.37 -4.46
CA LEU A 40 -5.29 19.96 -4.11
C LEU A 40 -5.14 19.10 -5.37
N VAL A 41 -5.85 19.42 -6.45
CA VAL A 41 -5.67 18.79 -7.76
C VAL A 41 -4.24 19.00 -8.27
N GLU A 42 -3.70 20.22 -8.16
CA GLU A 42 -2.31 20.51 -8.53
C GLU A 42 -1.30 19.71 -7.70
N ALA A 43 -1.47 19.65 -6.38
CA ALA A 43 -0.60 18.89 -5.49
C ALA A 43 -0.57 17.39 -5.84
N VAL A 44 -1.72 16.79 -6.12
CA VAL A 44 -1.82 15.38 -6.57
C VAL A 44 -1.08 15.19 -7.90
N ASN A 45 -1.31 16.05 -8.88
CA ASN A 45 -0.64 15.91 -10.18
C ASN A 45 0.88 16.15 -10.09
N LEU A 46 1.33 17.03 -9.21
CA LEU A 46 2.75 17.24 -8.96
C LEU A 46 3.38 15.98 -8.35
N ALA A 47 2.73 15.36 -7.38
CA ALA A 47 3.17 14.10 -6.78
C ALA A 47 3.28 12.98 -7.83
N ILE A 48 2.26 12.85 -8.69
CA ILE A 48 2.25 11.89 -9.82
C ILE A 48 3.39 12.18 -10.80
N ALA A 49 3.61 13.46 -11.14
CA ALA A 49 4.64 13.83 -12.11
C ALA A 49 6.06 13.60 -11.58
N LEU A 50 6.27 13.85 -10.28
CA LEU A 50 7.55 13.68 -9.59
C LEU A 50 7.81 12.25 -9.13
N GLU A 51 6.81 11.37 -9.16
CA GLU A 51 6.90 10.00 -8.63
C GLU A 51 7.27 10.01 -7.14
N ARG A 52 6.74 11.00 -6.41
CA ARG A 52 7.00 11.20 -4.98
C ARG A 52 5.71 11.07 -4.17
N PRO A 53 5.77 10.48 -2.96
CA PRO A 53 4.62 10.44 -2.07
C PRO A 53 4.07 11.84 -1.74
N LEU A 54 2.74 11.96 -1.66
CA LEU A 54 2.06 13.17 -1.22
C LEU A 54 1.65 13.04 0.25
N LEU A 55 2.22 13.88 1.13
CA LEU A 55 1.80 13.96 2.53
C LEU A 55 0.66 14.97 2.70
N LEU A 56 -0.48 14.49 3.18
CA LEU A 56 -1.67 15.26 3.50
C LEU A 56 -1.74 15.47 5.02
N LYS A 57 -1.57 16.72 5.45
CA LYS A 57 -1.79 17.14 6.84
C LYS A 57 -3.06 17.95 6.98
N GLY A 58 -3.74 17.80 8.12
CA GLY A 58 -4.93 18.58 8.45
C GLY A 58 -5.74 17.93 9.55
N GLU A 59 -6.83 18.59 9.95
CA GLU A 59 -7.70 18.09 11.02
C GLU A 59 -8.39 16.76 10.63
N PRO A 60 -8.76 15.93 11.62
CA PRO A 60 -9.62 14.79 11.40
C PRO A 60 -10.93 15.20 10.70
N GLY A 61 -11.39 14.40 9.75
CA GLY A 61 -12.64 14.66 9.02
C GLY A 61 -12.53 15.57 7.79
N CYS A 62 -11.37 16.16 7.47
CA CYS A 62 -11.17 16.98 6.26
C CYS A 62 -11.12 16.18 4.94
N GLY A 63 -11.39 14.87 4.97
CA GLY A 63 -11.48 14.05 3.77
C GLY A 63 -10.14 13.59 3.17
N LYS A 64 -9.05 13.59 3.94
CA LYS A 64 -7.70 13.13 3.50
C LYS A 64 -7.75 11.70 2.94
N THR A 65 -8.31 10.76 3.69
CA THR A 65 -8.55 9.36 3.28
C THR A 65 -9.43 9.27 2.02
N LYS A 66 -10.45 10.12 1.90
CA LYS A 66 -11.38 10.12 0.77
C LYS A 66 -10.71 10.58 -0.54
N LEU A 67 -9.72 11.47 -0.45
CA LEU A 67 -8.97 11.93 -1.62
C LEU A 67 -8.28 10.75 -2.34
N ALA A 68 -7.61 9.86 -1.61
CA ALA A 68 -6.90 8.74 -2.23
C ALA A 68 -7.85 7.83 -3.03
N ARG A 69 -9.04 7.54 -2.48
CA ARG A 69 -10.09 6.80 -3.19
C ARG A 69 -10.60 7.55 -4.41
N ALA A 70 -10.82 8.86 -4.31
CA ALA A 70 -11.26 9.68 -5.45
C ALA A 70 -10.23 9.70 -6.59
N VAL A 71 -8.94 9.75 -6.24
CA VAL A 71 -7.84 9.66 -7.22
C VAL A 71 -7.83 8.29 -7.90
N ALA A 72 -7.94 7.19 -7.14
CA ALA A 72 -7.99 5.85 -7.68
C ALA A 72 -9.19 5.64 -8.63
N TYR A 73 -10.36 6.11 -8.18
CA TYR A 73 -11.61 6.04 -8.94
C TYR A 73 -11.51 6.76 -10.28
N GLU A 74 -11.10 8.03 -10.27
CA GLU A 74 -11.04 8.84 -11.48
C GLU A 74 -9.97 8.35 -12.47
N LEU A 75 -8.84 7.86 -11.96
CA LEU A 75 -7.77 7.32 -12.79
C LEU A 75 -8.03 5.87 -13.24
N GLY A 76 -9.06 5.21 -12.71
CA GLY A 76 -9.37 3.80 -12.98
C GLY A 76 -8.25 2.86 -12.53
N LEU A 77 -7.58 3.16 -11.41
CA LEU A 77 -6.45 2.40 -10.89
C LEU A 77 -6.83 1.57 -9.67
N PRO A 78 -6.14 0.43 -9.41
CA PRO A 78 -6.30 -0.31 -8.17
C PRO A 78 -6.01 0.58 -6.95
N TYR A 79 -6.65 0.25 -5.84
CA TYR A 79 -6.57 1.00 -4.60
C TYR A 79 -6.14 0.09 -3.44
N GLU A 80 -5.06 0.46 -2.77
CA GLU A 80 -4.54 -0.25 -1.62
C GLU A 80 -4.53 0.68 -0.41
N ALA A 81 -5.14 0.27 0.70
CA ALA A 81 -5.18 1.05 1.93
C ALA A 81 -4.39 0.37 3.04
N TRP A 82 -3.50 1.13 3.67
CA TRP A 82 -2.78 0.75 4.87
C TRP A 82 -3.17 1.68 6.02
N TYR A 83 -4.03 1.18 6.90
CA TYR A 83 -4.44 1.89 8.11
C TYR A 83 -3.44 1.63 9.22
N ILE A 84 -2.68 2.65 9.61
CA ILE A 84 -1.63 2.53 10.61
C ILE A 84 -2.23 2.42 12.01
N LYS A 85 -1.63 1.55 12.83
CA LYS A 85 -1.94 1.34 14.25
C LYS A 85 -0.68 1.58 15.07
N SER A 86 -0.85 1.74 16.39
CA SER A 86 0.27 1.91 17.32
C SER A 86 1.26 0.76 17.35
N THR A 87 0.86 -0.43 16.88
CA THR A 87 1.72 -1.61 16.79
C THR A 87 2.21 -1.89 15.37
N SER A 88 1.87 -1.04 14.39
CA SER A 88 2.28 -1.22 13.00
C SER A 88 3.78 -1.02 12.84
N ARG A 89 4.41 -1.89 12.04
CA ARG A 89 5.82 -1.78 11.64
C ARG A 89 5.90 -1.50 10.14
N ALA A 90 6.94 -0.80 9.70
CA ALA A 90 7.18 -0.49 8.28
C ALA A 90 7.04 -1.74 7.38
N ARG A 91 7.61 -2.85 7.86
CA ARG A 91 7.55 -4.15 7.20
C ARG A 91 6.13 -4.67 6.94
N ASP A 92 5.16 -4.38 7.81
CA ASP A 92 3.77 -4.85 7.64
C ASP A 92 3.12 -4.30 6.35
N GLY A 93 3.59 -3.13 5.90
CA GLY A 93 3.17 -2.53 4.63
C GLY A 93 3.72 -3.27 3.41
N LEU A 94 4.86 -3.94 3.57
CA LEU A 94 5.59 -4.65 2.53
C LEU A 94 5.14 -6.11 2.47
N TYR A 95 5.31 -6.85 3.57
CA TYR A 95 4.93 -8.25 3.71
C TYR A 95 4.97 -8.70 5.18
N THR A 96 4.15 -9.70 5.50
CA THR A 96 4.23 -10.47 6.74
C THR A 96 4.74 -11.89 6.43
N TYR A 97 5.28 -12.56 7.45
CA TYR A 97 5.79 -13.91 7.33
C TYR A 97 5.21 -14.83 8.40
N ASP A 98 4.48 -15.88 8.00
CA ASP A 98 3.87 -16.83 8.93
C ASP A 98 4.88 -17.92 9.37
N ALA A 99 5.79 -17.53 10.25
CA ALA A 99 6.75 -18.46 10.84
C ALA A 99 6.07 -19.56 11.68
N VAL A 100 4.93 -19.26 12.31
CA VAL A 100 4.23 -20.19 13.21
C VAL A 100 3.52 -21.29 12.41
N GLY A 101 2.79 -20.93 11.36
CA GLY A 101 2.20 -21.88 10.43
C GLY A 101 3.26 -22.75 9.76
N ARG A 102 4.39 -22.17 9.36
CA ARG A 102 5.51 -22.95 8.81
C ARG A 102 6.08 -23.97 9.79
N LEU A 103 6.26 -23.59 11.06
CA LEU A 103 6.75 -24.49 12.09
C LEU A 103 5.77 -25.65 12.32
N ARG A 104 4.47 -25.34 12.38
CA ARG A 104 3.41 -26.35 12.51
C ARG A 104 3.43 -27.35 11.35
N ASP A 105 3.49 -26.86 10.12
CA ASP A 105 3.51 -27.71 8.92
C ASP A 105 4.79 -28.57 8.89
N ALA A 106 5.94 -28.02 9.31
CA ALA A 106 7.19 -28.77 9.44
C ALA A 106 7.11 -29.91 10.48
N GLN A 107 6.39 -29.72 11.58
CA GLN A 107 6.19 -30.75 12.61
C GLN A 107 5.26 -31.88 12.12
N LEU A 108 4.19 -31.53 11.38
CA LEU A 108 3.28 -32.51 10.77
C LEU A 108 4.00 -33.36 9.72
N ALA A 109 4.83 -32.70 8.90
CA ALA A 109 5.68 -33.34 7.91
C ALA A 109 6.66 -34.35 8.52
N ALA A 110 7.33 -33.98 9.63
CA ALA A 110 8.25 -34.87 10.34
C ALA A 110 7.55 -36.11 10.91
N SER A 111 6.25 -36.00 11.23
CA SER A 111 5.42 -37.08 11.76
C SER A 111 4.84 -37.99 10.66
N LYS A 112 5.09 -37.71 9.36
CA LYS A 112 4.53 -38.41 8.19
C LYS A 112 2.99 -38.47 8.16
N ILE A 113 2.33 -37.51 8.81
CA ILE A 113 0.87 -37.45 8.90
C ILE A 113 0.29 -36.80 7.63
N ASP A 114 1.06 -35.93 6.99
CA ASP A 114 0.61 -35.13 5.84
C ASP A 114 1.80 -34.84 4.89
N GLU A 115 1.74 -35.41 3.68
CA GLU A 115 2.76 -35.22 2.66
C GLU A 115 2.65 -33.85 1.96
N GLU A 116 1.45 -33.26 1.87
CA GLU A 116 1.25 -31.92 1.29
C GLU A 116 1.85 -30.85 2.21
N ALA A 117 1.62 -30.95 3.52
CA ALA A 117 2.27 -30.10 4.52
C ALA A 117 3.80 -30.21 4.46
N ALA A 118 4.33 -31.40 4.17
CA ALA A 118 5.77 -31.63 4.01
C ALA A 118 6.38 -30.97 2.77
N ILE A 119 5.62 -30.84 1.69
CA ILE A 119 6.05 -30.11 0.49
C ILE A 119 6.02 -28.60 0.78
N LYS A 120 4.93 -28.10 1.37
CA LYS A 120 4.74 -26.68 1.67
C LYS A 120 5.78 -26.15 2.67
N ALA A 121 6.02 -26.84 3.79
CA ALA A 121 6.96 -26.41 4.83
C ALA A 121 8.40 -26.23 4.34
N LYS A 122 8.79 -26.93 3.26
CA LYS A 122 10.12 -26.80 2.62
C LYS A 122 10.28 -25.51 1.85
N ASN A 123 9.18 -24.87 1.44
CA ASN A 123 9.18 -23.65 0.66
C ASN A 123 8.79 -22.46 1.53
N ALA A 124 9.77 -21.60 1.84
CA ALA A 124 9.53 -20.41 2.66
C ALA A 124 8.55 -19.43 1.98
N ASP A 125 8.53 -19.43 0.65
CA ASP A 125 7.77 -18.51 -0.18
C ASP A 125 6.25 -18.64 0.06
N ASP A 126 5.77 -19.83 0.44
CA ASP A 126 4.35 -20.14 0.68
C ASP A 126 3.79 -19.52 1.98
N TYR A 127 4.65 -18.88 2.77
CA TYR A 127 4.31 -18.24 4.05
C TYR A 127 4.51 -16.73 4.02
N VAL A 128 4.75 -16.16 2.84
CA VAL A 128 4.84 -14.70 2.63
C VAL A 128 3.46 -14.18 2.25
N GLU A 129 2.92 -13.28 3.05
CA GLU A 129 1.69 -12.55 2.73
C GLU A 129 2.03 -11.09 2.44
N TRP A 130 1.48 -10.54 1.36
CA TRP A 130 1.85 -9.21 0.89
C TRP A 130 1.05 -8.14 1.61
N GLY A 131 1.75 -7.13 2.13
CA GLY A 131 1.15 -5.90 2.63
C GLY A 131 0.68 -4.98 1.48
N PRO A 132 0.00 -3.86 1.79
CA PRO A 132 -0.53 -2.94 0.78
C PRO A 132 0.50 -2.42 -0.23
N LEU A 133 1.70 -2.01 0.21
CA LEU A 133 2.80 -1.61 -0.69
C LEU A 133 3.36 -2.81 -1.45
N GLY A 134 3.48 -3.97 -0.80
CA GLY A 134 3.91 -5.21 -1.45
C GLY A 134 3.00 -5.63 -2.61
N ARG A 135 1.67 -5.52 -2.42
CA ARG A 135 0.69 -5.76 -3.49
C ARG A 135 0.81 -4.72 -4.60
N ALA A 136 0.89 -3.43 -4.24
CA ALA A 136 1.06 -2.35 -5.20
C ALA A 136 2.32 -2.52 -6.07
N PHE A 137 3.46 -2.89 -5.49
CA PHE A 137 4.72 -3.09 -6.23
C PHE A 137 4.64 -4.28 -7.20
N ARG A 138 3.80 -5.27 -6.92
CA ARG A 138 3.65 -6.46 -7.76
C ARG A 138 2.64 -6.30 -8.89
N ASN A 139 1.83 -5.24 -8.86
CA ASN A 139 0.84 -4.93 -9.90
C ASN A 139 1.50 -4.40 -11.18
N GLU A 140 1.04 -4.89 -12.34
CA GLU A 140 1.54 -4.46 -13.66
C GLU A 140 1.14 -3.01 -14.01
N GLN A 141 0.10 -2.50 -13.36
CA GLN A 141 -0.38 -1.14 -13.53
C GLN A 141 -0.14 -0.30 -12.28
N PRO A 142 0.04 1.04 -12.41
CA PRO A 142 0.14 1.93 -11.26
C PRO A 142 -1.01 1.69 -10.28
N THR A 143 -0.70 1.65 -9.00
CA THR A 143 -1.68 1.44 -7.92
C THR A 143 -1.68 2.68 -7.02
N VAL A 144 -2.86 3.15 -6.63
CA VAL A 144 -2.98 4.21 -5.64
C VAL A 144 -2.88 3.58 -4.26
N VAL A 145 -1.90 4.03 -3.47
CA VAL A 145 -1.66 3.51 -2.12
C VAL A 145 -1.94 4.62 -1.11
N LEU A 146 -2.84 4.35 -0.17
CA LEU A 146 -3.06 5.18 1.01
C LEU A 146 -2.27 4.62 2.19
N ILE A 147 -1.41 5.43 2.80
CA ILE A 147 -0.83 5.20 4.13
C ILE A 147 -1.54 6.15 5.08
N ASP A 148 -2.52 5.65 5.83
CA ASP A 148 -3.42 6.49 6.62
C ASP A 148 -2.94 6.61 8.06
N GLU A 149 -2.89 7.84 8.57
CA GLU A 149 -2.53 8.18 9.96
C GLU A 149 -1.14 7.66 10.35
N ILE A 150 -0.14 8.02 9.54
CA ILE A 150 1.27 7.59 9.73
C ILE A 150 1.83 7.95 11.11
N ASP A 151 1.28 8.99 11.73
CA ASP A 151 1.61 9.47 13.06
C ASP A 151 1.14 8.56 14.21
N LYS A 152 0.28 7.58 13.94
CA LYS A 152 -0.12 6.59 14.95
C LYS A 152 0.94 5.56 15.26
N ALA A 153 1.90 5.32 14.37
CA ALA A 153 2.96 4.34 14.57
C ALA A 153 4.04 4.85 15.53
N ASP A 154 4.98 3.96 15.84
CA ASP A 154 6.20 4.31 16.54
C ASP A 154 7.02 5.38 15.77
N ILE A 155 7.85 6.15 16.49
CA ILE A 155 8.64 7.25 15.93
C ILE A 155 9.61 6.81 14.82
N ASP A 156 10.07 5.56 14.85
CA ASP A 156 10.99 5.03 13.85
C ASP A 156 10.28 4.64 12.54
N PHE A 157 8.96 4.41 12.59
CA PHE A 157 8.17 3.89 11.46
C PHE A 157 8.30 4.70 10.16
N PRO A 158 8.21 6.05 10.15
CA PRO A 158 8.31 6.80 8.89
C PRO A 158 9.72 6.69 8.27
N ASN A 159 10.76 6.66 9.09
CA ASN A 159 12.15 6.54 8.64
C ASN A 159 12.40 5.16 8.04
N ASP A 160 11.84 4.12 8.67
CA ASP A 160 11.93 2.73 8.22
C ASP A 160 11.24 2.45 6.87
N LEU A 161 10.51 3.41 6.30
CA LEU A 161 9.89 3.31 4.97
C LEU A 161 10.57 4.16 3.89
N LEU A 162 11.54 4.99 4.25
CA LEU A 162 12.11 5.98 3.33
C LEU A 162 12.77 5.31 2.11
N LEU A 163 13.55 4.26 2.35
CA LEU A 163 14.28 3.56 1.31
C LEU A 163 13.31 2.87 0.35
N GLU A 164 12.30 2.20 0.89
CA GLU A 164 11.32 1.44 0.13
C GLU A 164 10.44 2.35 -0.73
N LEU A 165 10.09 3.53 -0.23
CA LEU A 165 9.33 4.52 -0.99
C LEU A 165 10.18 5.23 -2.06
N ASP A 166 11.47 5.48 -1.79
CA ASP A 166 12.39 6.12 -2.74
C ASP A 166 12.82 5.17 -3.86
N GLU A 167 13.29 3.97 -3.50
CA GLU A 167 13.79 2.98 -4.46
C GLU A 167 12.67 2.08 -5.03
N GLN A 168 11.47 2.14 -4.46
CA GLN A 168 10.31 1.34 -4.86
C GLN A 168 10.62 -0.16 -4.88
N ARG A 169 11.42 -0.60 -3.90
CA ARG A 169 11.86 -1.99 -3.77
C ARG A 169 12.08 -2.37 -2.32
N PHE A 170 12.04 -3.67 -2.05
CA PHE A 170 12.39 -4.23 -0.74
C PHE A 170 12.86 -5.68 -0.87
N GLU A 171 13.43 -6.22 0.20
CA GLU A 171 13.84 -7.64 0.27
C GLU A 171 12.99 -8.44 1.25
N VAL A 172 12.65 -9.67 0.84
CA VAL A 172 12.04 -10.66 1.74
C VAL A 172 13.15 -11.41 2.44
N THR A 173 13.24 -11.28 3.76
CA THR A 173 14.42 -11.75 4.51
C THR A 173 14.43 -13.26 4.72
N GLU A 174 13.26 -13.89 4.85
CA GLU A 174 13.09 -15.29 5.25
C GLU A 174 13.21 -16.28 4.10
N VAL A 175 13.09 -15.80 2.85
CA VAL A 175 13.23 -16.64 1.66
C VAL A 175 14.70 -16.81 1.29
N LYS A 176 15.00 -17.91 0.58
CA LYS A 176 16.36 -18.22 0.13
C LYS A 176 16.87 -17.16 -0.85
N GLN A 177 18.20 -17.03 -0.95
CA GLN A 177 18.83 -16.05 -1.82
C GLN A 177 18.45 -16.17 -3.30
N ASN A 178 18.14 -17.39 -3.76
CA ASN A 178 17.72 -17.69 -5.13
C ASN A 178 16.19 -17.70 -5.32
N SER A 179 15.40 -17.36 -4.29
CA SER A 179 13.95 -17.25 -4.42
C SER A 179 13.60 -16.07 -5.34
N PRO A 180 12.60 -16.21 -6.22
CA PRO A 180 12.07 -15.09 -7.00
C PRO A 180 11.43 -14.01 -6.12
N LEU A 181 11.08 -14.33 -4.86
CA LEU A 181 10.52 -13.37 -3.91
C LEU A 181 11.61 -12.62 -3.13
N LYS A 182 12.88 -12.97 -3.29
CA LYS A 182 13.96 -12.40 -2.47
C LYS A 182 14.05 -10.88 -2.60
N LYS A 183 13.88 -10.36 -3.82
CA LYS A 183 13.91 -8.93 -4.13
C LYS A 183 12.65 -8.58 -4.89
N ILE A 184 11.88 -7.65 -4.35
CA ILE A 184 10.68 -7.12 -4.98
C ILE A 184 11.00 -5.73 -5.47
N GLN A 185 10.80 -5.48 -6.77
CA GLN A 185 10.85 -4.17 -7.39
C GLN A 185 9.45 -3.84 -7.88
N ALA A 186 9.01 -2.59 -7.71
CA ALA A 186 7.77 -2.12 -8.28
C ALA A 186 7.77 -2.29 -9.81
N LYS A 187 6.81 -3.03 -10.35
CA LYS A 187 6.61 -3.19 -11.80
C LYS A 187 6.06 -1.92 -12.45
N ALA A 188 5.23 -1.20 -11.71
CA ALA A 188 4.73 0.12 -12.05
C ALA A 188 4.82 1.03 -10.84
N THR A 189 5.19 2.29 -11.06
CA THR A 189 5.32 3.28 -9.99
C THR A 189 3.96 3.56 -9.33
N PRO A 190 3.81 3.32 -8.01
CA PRO A 190 2.57 3.61 -7.32
C PRO A 190 2.38 5.10 -7.07
N ILE A 191 1.13 5.52 -6.90
CA ILE A 191 0.77 6.86 -6.44
C ILE A 191 0.52 6.77 -4.95
N VAL A 192 1.48 7.21 -4.15
CA VAL A 192 1.41 7.10 -2.68
C VAL A 192 0.85 8.38 -2.08
N LEU A 193 -0.25 8.28 -1.35
CA LEU A 193 -0.81 9.35 -0.52
C LEU A 193 -0.63 8.94 0.95
N ILE A 194 0.03 9.79 1.72
CA ILE A 194 0.26 9.59 3.15
C ILE A 194 -0.61 10.60 3.90
N THR A 195 -1.32 10.19 4.94
CA THR A 195 -2.06 11.11 5.80
C THR A 195 -1.43 11.17 7.18
N SER A 196 -1.48 12.34 7.77
CA SER A 196 -1.21 12.57 9.19
C SER A 196 -2.27 13.52 9.70
N ASN A 197 -2.72 13.28 10.93
CA ASN A 197 -3.53 14.24 11.66
C ASN A 197 -2.59 15.33 12.16
N ASP A 198 -3.01 16.58 12.01
CA ASP A 198 -2.32 17.70 12.62
C ASP A 198 -2.66 17.68 14.13
N GLU A 199 -2.14 16.69 14.85
CA GLU A 199 -2.06 16.76 16.31
C GLU A 199 -1.05 17.87 16.58
N LYS A 200 -1.56 19.10 16.73
CA LYS A 200 -0.82 20.17 17.41
C LYS A 200 -0.11 19.50 18.57
N GLU A 201 1.22 19.60 18.58
CA GLU A 201 2.00 19.56 19.81
C GLU A 201 1.24 20.45 20.82
N ARG A 202 0.37 19.85 21.62
CA ARG A 202 -0.14 20.44 22.85
C ARG A 202 1.04 20.33 23.82
N LEU A 203 2.07 21.11 23.52
CA LEU A 203 3.00 21.59 24.51
C LEU A 203 2.14 22.44 25.45
N ALA A 204 1.71 21.79 26.53
CA ALA A 204 1.26 22.45 27.74
C ALA A 204 2.44 23.19 28.39
#